data_AF-A0AAW9FL35-F1
#
_entry.id   AF-A0AAW9FL35-F1
#
_cell.length_a   1.000
_cell.length_b   1.000
_cell.length_c   1.000
_cell.angle_alpha   90.00
_cell.angle_beta   90.00
_cell.angle_gamma   90.00
#
_symmetry.space_group_name_H-M   'P 1'
#
loop_
_entity.id
_entity.type
_entity.pdbx_description
1 polymer ?
#
loop_
_entity_poly.entity_id
_entity_poly.type
_entity_poly.pdbx_seq_one_letter_code
_entity_poly.pdbx_strand_id
1 'polypeptide(L)'
;IQERRRPENRLGFALQLCALRYPGRALAPGEVIPHEVLSFIGAQLGVPADALLTYAARRQTRQEHMEALREIYGYKTFSGRGARDL
;
A
#
# COMPACT_ATOMS: atom_id res chain seq x y z
N ILE A 1 0.29 11.24 1.42
CA ILE A 1 -1.08 10.67 1.27
C ILE A 1 -2.03 11.64 0.57
N GLN A 2 -2.18 12.89 1.04
CA GLN A 2 -3.21 13.82 0.52
C GLN A 2 -2.98 14.34 -0.91
N GLU A 3 -1.77 14.20 -1.46
CA GLU A 3 -1.51 14.57 -2.87
C GLU A 3 -2.23 13.64 -3.87
N ARG A 4 -2.77 12.50 -3.40
CA ARG A 4 -3.49 11.53 -4.23
C ARG A 4 -4.95 11.98 -4.29
N ARG A 5 -5.45 12.33 -5.48
CA ARG A 5 -6.79 12.93 -5.63
C ARG A 5 -7.94 11.94 -5.51
N ARG A 6 -7.71 10.67 -5.89
CA ARG A 6 -8.75 9.64 -5.92
C ARG A 6 -8.83 8.88 -4.60
N PRO A 7 -10.03 8.64 -4.03
CA PRO A 7 -10.18 7.93 -2.75
C PRO A 7 -9.49 6.56 -2.72
N GLU A 8 -9.62 5.79 -3.80
CA GLU A 8 -8.99 4.48 -3.96
C GLU A 8 -7.45 4.54 -3.92
N ASN A 9 -6.86 5.62 -4.46
CA ASN A 9 -5.42 5.82 -4.44
C ASN A 9 -4.92 6.24 -3.05
N ARG A 10 -5.69 7.08 -2.33
CA ARG A 10 -5.36 7.46 -0.94
C ARG A 10 -5.36 6.23 -0.04
N LEU A 11 -6.42 5.42 -0.12
CA LEU A 11 -6.55 4.20 0.67
C LEU A 11 -5.49 3.17 0.31
N GLY A 12 -5.27 2.93 -1.00
CA GLY A 12 -4.23 2.00 -1.47
C GLY A 12 -2.81 2.40 -1.09
N PHE A 13 -2.48 3.69 -1.12
CA PHE A 13 -1.18 4.20 -0.67
C PHE A 13 -1.00 4.03 0.84
N ALA A 14 -2.02 4.38 1.63
CA ALA A 14 -1.97 4.22 3.09
C ALA A 14 -1.83 2.75 3.48
N LEU A 15 -2.55 1.86 2.79
CA LEU A 15 -2.48 0.43 3.02
C LEU A 15 -1.07 -0.13 2.74
N GLN A 16 -0.42 0.29 1.66
CA GLN A 16 0.98 -0.09 1.40
C GLN A 16 1.93 0.42 2.50
N LEU A 17 1.75 1.66 2.95
CA LEU A 17 2.53 2.21 4.06
C LEU A 17 2.33 1.39 5.35
N CYS A 18 1.08 1.02 5.66
CA CYS A 18 0.76 0.17 6.80
C CYS A 18 1.49 -1.17 6.71
N ALA A 19 1.40 -1.87 5.56
CA ALA A 19 2.06 -3.16 5.36
C ALA A 19 3.59 -3.09 5.52
N LEU A 20 4.22 -2.00 5.05
CA LEU A 20 5.66 -1.77 5.24
C LEU A 20 6.05 -1.48 6.69
N ARG A 21 5.14 -0.92 7.51
CA ARG A 21 5.39 -0.72 8.95
C ARG A 21 5.14 -1.99 9.75
N TYR A 22 4.09 -2.72 9.40
CA TYR A 22 3.76 -4.02 9.93
C TYR A 22 2.87 -4.76 8.91
N PRO A 23 3.24 -5.96 8.46
CA PRO A 23 4.28 -6.85 9.00
C PRO A 23 5.72 -6.57 8.53
N GLY A 24 6.00 -5.47 7.84
CA GLY A 24 7.36 -5.14 7.38
C GLY A 24 7.64 -5.58 5.94
N ARG A 25 6.61 -5.87 5.15
CA ARG A 25 6.72 -6.29 3.75
C ARG A 25 5.67 -5.63 2.87
N ALA A 26 5.92 -5.61 1.57
CA ALA A 26 4.92 -5.22 0.59
C ALA A 26 3.75 -6.23 0.57
N LEU A 27 2.58 -5.75 0.17
CA LEU A 27 1.42 -6.60 -0.09
C LEU A 27 1.65 -7.48 -1.32
N ALA A 28 1.31 -8.75 -1.21
CA ALA A 28 1.40 -9.69 -2.31
C ALA A 28 0.29 -9.43 -3.36
N PRO A 29 0.52 -9.74 -4.63
CA PRO A 29 -0.54 -9.73 -5.63
C PRO A 29 -1.70 -10.65 -5.23
N GLY A 30 -2.92 -10.11 -5.19
CA GLY A 30 -4.11 -10.88 -4.81
C GLY A 30 -4.27 -11.13 -3.31
N GLU A 31 -3.41 -10.55 -2.46
CA GLU A 31 -3.55 -10.65 -1.00
C GLU A 31 -4.91 -10.10 -0.56
N VAL A 32 -5.67 -10.94 0.16
CA VAL A 32 -6.97 -10.57 0.69
C VAL A 32 -6.76 -9.78 1.97
N ILE A 33 -7.23 -8.54 1.97
CA ILE A 33 -7.15 -7.66 3.12
C ILE A 33 -8.50 -7.70 3.84
N PRO A 34 -8.52 -7.99 5.16
CA PRO A 34 -9.77 -8.00 5.92
C PRO A 34 -10.50 -6.66 5.80
N HIS A 35 -11.82 -6.70 5.67
CA HIS A 35 -12.65 -5.52 5.49
C HIS A 35 -12.52 -4.55 6.68
N GLU A 36 -12.33 -5.08 7.88
CA GLU A 36 -12.14 -4.34 9.12
C GLU A 36 -10.90 -3.45 9.05
N VAL A 37 -9.81 -3.96 8.45
CA VAL A 37 -8.56 -3.19 8.25
C VAL A 37 -8.80 -2.06 7.25
N LEU A 38 -9.51 -2.34 6.15
CA LEU A 38 -9.85 -1.33 5.15
C LEU A 38 -10.76 -0.24 5.72
N SER A 39 -11.76 -0.63 6.51
CA SER A 39 -12.67 0.29 7.21
C SER A 39 -11.94 1.13 8.24
N PHE A 40 -11.03 0.55 9.00
CA PHE A 40 -10.22 1.28 9.98
C PHE A 40 -9.34 2.35 9.32
N ILE A 41 -8.60 1.99 8.26
CA ILE A 41 -7.75 2.95 7.53
C ILE A 41 -8.61 3.97 6.78
N GLY A 42 -9.70 3.52 6.16
CA GLY A 42 -10.65 4.36 5.44
C GLY A 42 -11.26 5.45 6.33
N ALA A 43 -11.69 5.09 7.55
CA ALA A 43 -12.22 6.04 8.52
C ALA A 43 -11.23 7.16 8.85
N GLN A 44 -9.94 6.85 9.01
CA GLN A 44 -8.89 7.86 9.26
C GLN A 44 -8.68 8.81 8.07
N LEU A 45 -8.97 8.34 6.86
CA LEU A 45 -8.81 9.10 5.62
C LEU A 45 -10.11 9.76 5.15
N GLY A 46 -11.25 9.49 5.78
CA GLY A 46 -12.57 9.87 5.26
C GLY A 46 -12.87 9.23 3.90
N VAL A 47 -12.47 7.97 3.71
CA VAL A 47 -12.67 7.18 2.48
C VAL A 47 -13.45 5.92 2.84
N PRO A 48 -14.49 5.53 2.07
CA PRO A 48 -15.21 4.30 2.35
C PRO A 48 -14.35 3.07 1.96
N ALA A 49 -14.50 1.97 2.71
CA ALA A 49 -13.65 0.78 2.58
C ALA A 49 -13.78 0.07 1.22
N ASP A 50 -14.96 0.18 0.62
CA ASP A 50 -15.30 -0.33 -0.71
C ASP A 50 -14.55 0.38 -1.85
N ALA A 51 -13.99 1.56 -1.61
CA ALA A 51 -13.15 2.27 -2.58
C ALA A 51 -11.94 1.43 -3.04
N LEU A 52 -11.48 0.46 -2.23
CA LEU A 52 -10.35 -0.40 -2.60
C LEU A 52 -10.72 -1.53 -3.58
N LEU A 53 -12.02 -1.85 -3.77
CA LEU A 53 -12.45 -2.94 -4.66
C LEU A 53 -11.99 -2.72 -6.11
N THR A 54 -11.84 -1.46 -6.53
CA THR A 54 -11.31 -1.09 -7.86
C THR A 54 -9.77 -1.01 -7.89
N TYR A 55 -9.12 -0.89 -6.73
CA TYR A 55 -7.68 -0.65 -6.60
C TYR A 55 -6.85 -1.93 -6.80
N ALA A 56 -7.32 -3.08 -6.29
CA ALA A 56 -6.58 -4.34 -6.34
C ALA A 56 -6.24 -4.81 -7.77
N ALA A 57 -6.96 -4.31 -8.79
CA ALA A 57 -6.80 -4.71 -10.19
C ALA A 57 -5.60 -4.06 -10.92
N ARG A 58 -5.06 -2.93 -10.47
CA ARG A 58 -4.06 -2.16 -11.27
C ARG A 58 -2.63 -2.29 -10.72
N ARG A 59 -1.81 -3.12 -11.38
CA ARG A 59 -0.38 -3.31 -11.07
C ARG A 59 0.44 -2.01 -11.16
N GLN A 60 0.13 -1.13 -12.10
CA GLN A 60 0.87 0.11 -12.35
C GLN A 60 0.79 1.10 -11.17
N THR A 61 -0.41 1.35 -10.64
CA THR A 61 -0.62 2.25 -9.49
C THR A 61 0.06 1.76 -8.22
N ARG A 62 0.22 0.44 -8.05
CA ARG A 62 0.97 -0.13 -6.91
C ARG A 62 2.47 0.15 -6.97
N GLN A 63 3.05 0.18 -8.17
CA GLN A 63 4.46 0.50 -8.35
C GLN A 63 4.72 1.98 -8.10
N GLU A 64 3.89 2.86 -8.66
CA GLU A 64 3.96 4.31 -8.42
C GLU A 64 3.85 4.65 -6.93
N HIS A 65 2.94 3.98 -6.21
CA HIS A 65 2.84 4.16 -4.76
C HIS A 65 4.11 3.69 -4.04
N MET A 66 4.68 2.56 -4.43
CA MET A 66 5.90 2.03 -3.81
C MET A 66 7.11 2.93 -4.06
N GLU A 67 7.27 3.48 -5.27
CA GLU A 67 8.29 4.47 -5.59
C GLU A 67 8.15 5.71 -4.72
N ALA A 68 6.94 6.28 -4.65
CA ALA A 68 6.70 7.45 -3.82
C ALA A 68 6.89 7.16 -2.31
N LEU A 69 6.57 5.94 -1.83
CA LEU A 69 6.84 5.54 -0.45
C LEU A 69 8.35 5.49 -0.16
N ARG A 70 9.15 5.02 -1.12
CA ARG A 70 10.62 4.99 -1.00
C ARG A 70 11.20 6.39 -0.96
N GLU A 71 10.71 7.30 -1.80
CA GLU A 71 11.15 8.70 -1.81
C GLU A 71 10.79 9.44 -0.53
N ILE A 72 9.53 9.32 -0.07
CA ILE A 72 9.03 10.09 1.08
C ILE A 72 9.56 9.54 2.42
N TYR A 73 9.63 8.22 2.58
CA TYR A 73 9.96 7.57 3.85
C TYR A 73 11.35 6.93 3.87
N GLY A 74 12.11 7.01 2.78
CA GLY A 74 13.48 6.48 2.71
C GLY A 74 13.57 4.95 2.64
N TYR A 75 12.48 4.25 2.30
CA TYR A 75 12.53 2.80 2.11
C TYR A 75 13.48 2.41 0.97
N LYS A 76 14.18 1.30 1.14
CA LYS A 76 15.13 0.76 0.16
C LYS A 76 14.76 -0.66 -0.19
N THR A 77 15.05 -1.05 -1.42
CA THR A 77 14.97 -2.44 -1.83
C THR A 77 15.95 -3.26 -1.01
N PHE A 78 15.46 -4.36 -0.46
CA PHE A 78 16.32 -5.36 0.17
C PHE A 78 17.27 -5.91 -0.91
N SER A 79 18.58 -5.83 -0.67
CA SER A 79 19.60 -6.18 -1.65
C SER A 79 20.82 -6.76 -0.94
N GLY A 80 21.73 -7.38 -1.71
CA GLY A 80 22.92 -8.06 -1.16
C GLY A 80 22.74 -9.57 -1.07
N ARG A 81 23.65 -10.24 -0.36
CA ARG A 81 23.73 -11.71 -0.33
C ARG A 81 22.47 -12.34 0.26
N GLY A 82 22.01 -11.83 1.40
CA GLY A 82 20.77 -12.32 2.03
C GLY A 82 19.49 -12.11 1.23
N ALA A 83 19.49 -11.23 0.21
CA ALA A 83 18.35 -11.08 -0.71
C ALA A 83 18.35 -12.11 -1.85
N ARG A 84 19.50 -12.75 -2.12
CA ARG A 84 19.65 -13.79 -3.16
C ARG A 84 19.25 -15.18 -2.65
N ASP A 85 19.25 -15.34 -1.34
CA ASP A 85 19.00 -16.61 -0.65
C ASP A 85 17.52 -16.74 -0.15
N LEU A 86 16.66 -15.76 -0.48
CA LEU A 86 15.20 -15.74 -0.25
C LEU A 86 14.44 -16.08 -1.54
#